data_AF-A0A838HNY4-F1
#
_entry.id   AF-A0A838HNY4-F1
#
_cell.length_a   1.000
_cell.length_b   1.000
_cell.length_c   1.000
_cell.angle_alpha   90.00
_cell.angle_beta   90.00
_cell.angle_gamma   90.00
#
_symmetry.space_group_name_H-M   'P 1'
#
loop_
_entity.id
_entity.type
_entity.pdbx_description
1 polymer ?
#
loop_
_entity_poly.entity_id
_entity_poly.type
_entity_poly.pdbx_seq_one_letter_code
_entity_poly.pdbx_strand_id
1 'polypeptide(L)'
;MEMRRTTGHLTELVPVTAAELEADWRRRALVEHLFERLVELSVAINSHVAAARGGVPPDEYRASFKAAADAGALQPDLADLLGPAAGLRNVITHDYLDTDLALLAAGVNA
;
A
#
# COMPACT_ATOMS: atom_id res chain seq x y z
N MET A 1 -11.50 0.75 11.78
CA MET A 1 -12.29 -0.42 11.35
C MET A 1 -12.01 -0.79 9.91
N GLU A 2 -12.00 0.18 8.99
CA GLU A 2 -11.73 -0.08 7.55
C GLU A 2 -10.42 -0.82 7.27
N MET A 3 -9.28 -0.36 7.79
CA MET A 3 -7.99 -1.01 7.48
C MET A 3 -7.96 -2.50 7.84
N ARG A 4 -8.45 -2.86 9.04
CA ARG A 4 -8.54 -4.26 9.48
C ARG A 4 -9.44 -5.10 8.56
N ARG A 5 -10.55 -4.54 8.11
CA ARG A 5 -11.48 -5.21 7.20
C ARG A 5 -10.84 -5.42 5.83
N THR A 6 -10.22 -4.38 5.27
CA THR A 6 -9.53 -4.44 3.97
C THR A 6 -8.39 -5.47 4.00
N THR A 7 -7.59 -5.48 5.07
CA THR A 7 -6.56 -6.51 5.25
C THR A 7 -7.18 -7.90 5.30
N GLY A 8 -8.28 -8.10 6.06
CA GLY A 8 -8.98 -9.38 6.13
C GLY A 8 -9.43 -9.90 4.77
N HIS A 9 -10.06 -9.05 3.94
CA HIS A 9 -10.45 -9.43 2.58
C HIS A 9 -9.23 -9.78 1.71
N LEU A 10 -8.12 -9.03 1.81
CA LEU A 10 -6.91 -9.34 1.05
C LEU A 10 -6.31 -10.67 1.50
N THR A 11 -6.32 -10.96 2.80
CA THR A 11 -5.85 -12.24 3.37
C THR A 11 -6.62 -13.44 2.84
N GLU A 12 -7.90 -13.29 2.52
CA GLU A 12 -8.72 -14.37 1.91
C GLU A 12 -8.31 -14.67 0.45
N LEU A 13 -7.62 -13.75 -0.21
CA LEU A 13 -7.22 -13.88 -1.61
C LEU A 13 -5.79 -14.40 -1.77
N VAL A 14 -4.92 -14.19 -0.78
CA VAL A 14 -3.51 -14.56 -0.84
C VAL A 14 -3.26 -15.98 -0.30
N PRO A 15 -2.23 -16.70 -0.80
CA PRO A 15 -1.28 -16.25 -1.81
C PRO A 15 -1.89 -16.17 -3.21
N VAL A 16 -1.42 -15.22 -4.02
CA VAL A 16 -1.71 -15.13 -5.45
C VAL A 16 -0.41 -15.14 -6.26
N THR A 17 -0.48 -15.65 -7.48
CA THR A 17 0.60 -15.61 -8.46
C THR A 17 0.30 -14.63 -9.58
N ALA A 18 1.34 -14.13 -10.26
CA ALA A 18 1.16 -13.26 -11.42
C ALA A 18 0.29 -13.93 -12.51
N ALA A 19 0.47 -15.23 -12.75
CA ALA A 19 -0.31 -15.99 -13.73
C ALA A 19 -1.80 -16.05 -13.39
N GLU A 20 -2.16 -16.16 -12.10
CA GLU A 20 -3.57 -16.12 -11.67
C GLU A 20 -4.18 -14.74 -11.86
N LEU A 21 -3.42 -13.68 -11.57
CA LEU A 21 -3.87 -12.29 -11.77
C LEU A 21 -4.00 -11.95 -13.27
N GLU A 22 -3.17 -12.56 -14.13
CA GLU A 22 -3.27 -12.41 -15.58
C GLU A 22 -4.46 -13.17 -16.16
N ALA A 23 -4.74 -14.37 -15.64
CA ALA A 23 -5.83 -15.23 -16.11
C ALA A 23 -7.24 -14.79 -15.67
N ASP A 24 -7.36 -14.09 -14.53
CA ASP A 24 -8.65 -13.63 -13.99
C ASP A 24 -8.63 -12.13 -13.68
N TRP A 25 -9.17 -11.34 -14.61
CA TRP A 25 -9.26 -9.89 -14.48
C TRP A 25 -10.08 -9.44 -13.26
N ARG A 26 -11.06 -10.23 -12.79
CA ARG A 26 -11.87 -9.87 -11.62
C ARG A 26 -11.05 -10.03 -10.36
N ARG A 27 -10.28 -11.12 -10.26
CA ARG A 27 -9.36 -11.37 -9.16
C ARG A 27 -8.29 -10.28 -9.12
N ARG A 28 -7.70 -9.94 -10.27
CA ARG A 28 -6.76 -8.83 -10.39
C ARG A 28 -7.34 -7.52 -9.90
N ALA A 29 -8.49 -7.10 -10.43
CA ALA A 29 -9.12 -5.84 -10.06
C ALA A 29 -9.44 -5.76 -8.56
N LEU A 30 -9.86 -6.87 -7.95
CA LEU A 30 -10.11 -6.93 -6.52
C LEU A 30 -8.83 -6.80 -5.69
N VAL A 31 -7.76 -7.50 -6.08
CA VAL A 31 -6.45 -7.42 -5.40
C VAL A 31 -5.86 -6.01 -5.53
N GLU A 32 -5.86 -5.44 -6.74
CA GLU A 32 -5.44 -4.06 -6.99
C GLU A 32 -6.23 -3.08 -6.11
N HIS A 33 -7.56 -3.15 -6.12
CA HIS A 33 -8.40 -2.26 -5.31
C HIS A 33 -8.12 -2.36 -3.81
N LEU A 34 -8.00 -3.58 -3.27
CA LEU A 34 -7.72 -3.78 -1.85
C LEU A 34 -6.32 -3.27 -1.49
N PHE A 35 -5.33 -3.50 -2.36
CA PHE A 35 -3.97 -3.00 -2.18
C PHE A 35 -3.92 -1.47 -2.18
N GLU A 36 -4.50 -0.82 -3.20
CA GLU A 36 -4.59 0.64 -3.27
C GLU A 36 -5.24 1.22 -2.01
N ARG A 37 -6.35 0.59 -1.57
CA ARG A 37 -7.08 1.02 -0.39
C ARG A 37 -6.25 0.93 0.90
N LEU A 38 -5.45 -0.13 1.05
CA LEU A 38 -4.55 -0.28 2.20
C LEU A 38 -3.45 0.79 2.19
N VAL A 39 -2.87 1.07 1.03
CA VAL A 39 -1.86 2.13 0.88
C VAL A 39 -2.45 3.50 1.21
N GLU A 40 -3.64 3.84 0.68
CA GLU A 40 -4.32 5.10 0.99
C GLU A 40 -4.61 5.29 2.49
N LEU A 41 -5.13 4.25 3.14
CA LEU A 41 -5.41 4.26 4.57
C LEU A 41 -4.11 4.44 5.37
N SER A 42 -3.04 3.77 4.96
CA SER A 42 -1.72 3.90 5.60
C SER A 42 -1.20 5.34 5.49
N VAL A 43 -1.26 5.93 4.29
CA VAL A 43 -0.82 7.31 4.03
C VAL A 43 -1.65 8.30 4.84
N ALA A 44 -2.97 8.15 4.88
CA ALA A 44 -3.84 9.01 5.68
C ALA A 44 -3.52 8.94 7.18
N ILE A 45 -3.29 7.74 7.72
CA ILE A 45 -2.88 7.55 9.12
C ILE A 45 -1.52 8.20 9.37
N ASN A 46 -0.54 7.94 8.51
CA ASN A 46 0.81 8.47 8.61
C ASN A 46 0.80 10.01 8.62
N SER A 47 0.10 10.63 7.68
CA SER A 47 -0.03 12.09 7.58
C SER A 47 -0.71 12.69 8.81
N HIS A 48 -1.77 12.03 9.31
CA HIS A 48 -2.45 12.48 10.52
C HIS A 48 -1.52 12.44 11.74
N VAL A 49 -0.77 11.35 11.92
CA VAL A 49 0.15 11.18 13.04
C VAL A 49 1.33 12.14 12.96
N ALA A 50 1.91 12.32 11.77
CA ALA A 50 3.00 13.27 11.55
C ALA A 50 2.56 14.71 11.90
N ALA A 51 1.38 15.13 11.42
CA ALA A 51 0.81 16.45 11.73
C ALA A 51 0.52 16.62 13.23
N ALA A 52 -0.07 15.60 13.88
CA ALA A 52 -0.40 15.65 15.30
C ALA A 52 0.84 15.76 16.22
N ARG A 53 2.01 15.33 15.74
CA ARG A 53 3.29 15.41 16.46
C ARG A 53 4.13 16.64 16.10
N GLY A 54 3.53 17.64 15.45
CA GLY A 54 4.18 18.91 15.10
C GLY A 54 5.03 18.85 13.83
N GLY A 55 4.96 17.76 13.07
CA GLY A 55 5.60 17.63 11.77
C GLY A 55 4.78 18.29 10.65
N VAL A 56 5.43 18.51 9.51
CA VAL A 56 4.77 18.94 8.28
C VAL A 56 4.09 17.72 7.63
N PRO A 57 2.82 17.83 7.19
CA PRO A 57 2.19 16.77 6.42
C PRO A 57 3.03 16.46 5.17
N PRO A 58 3.26 15.18 4.86
CA PRO A 58 4.04 14.80 3.69
C PRO A 58 3.31 15.18 2.39
N ASP A 59 4.05 15.77 1.46
CA ASP A 59 3.51 16.20 0.15
C ASP A 59 3.32 15.02 -0.82
N GLU A 60 3.96 13.88 -0.50
CA GLU A 60 3.98 12.67 -1.31
C GLU A 60 3.61 11.44 -0.49
N TYR A 61 2.94 10.47 -1.13
CA TYR A 61 2.50 9.22 -0.48
C TYR A 61 3.68 8.46 0.14
N ARG A 62 4.79 8.34 -0.60
CA ARG A 62 5.99 7.64 -0.13
C ARG A 62 6.63 8.34 1.07
N ALA A 63 6.65 9.67 1.07
CA ALA A 63 7.19 10.47 2.16
C ALA A 63 6.41 10.28 3.46
N SER A 64 5.14 9.85 3.40
CA SER A 64 4.33 9.63 4.60
C SER A 64 4.88 8.57 5.54
N PHE A 65 5.44 7.48 5.01
CA PHE A 65 6.00 6.40 5.83
C PHE A 65 7.22 6.88 6.61
N LYS A 66 8.10 7.65 5.94
CA LYS A 66 9.24 8.31 6.59
C LYS A 66 8.77 9.32 7.64
N ALA A 67 7.80 10.16 7.32
CA ALA A 67 7.28 11.15 8.27
C ALA A 67 6.68 10.49 9.53
N ALA A 68 6.00 9.36 9.38
CA ALA A 68 5.48 8.60 10.51
C ALA A 68 6.58 7.92 11.34
N ALA A 69 7.68 7.48 10.71
CA ALA A 69 8.85 6.97 11.42
C ALA A 69 9.60 8.08 12.18
N ASP A 70 9.83 9.23 11.54
CA ASP A 70 10.44 10.41 12.16
C ASP A 70 9.60 10.92 13.34
N ALA A 71 8.28 10.80 13.23
CA ALA A 71 7.34 11.10 14.30
C ALA A 71 7.34 10.04 15.41
N GLY A 72 7.99 8.88 15.25
CA GLY A 72 8.07 7.79 16.23
C GLY A 72 6.81 6.92 16.30
N ALA A 73 6.05 6.82 15.22
CA ALA A 73 4.83 6.01 15.13
C ALA A 73 5.03 4.72 14.33
N LEU A 74 6.03 4.68 13.46
CA LEU A 74 6.51 3.51 12.75
C LEU A 74 7.97 3.26 13.11
N GLN A 75 8.37 1.98 13.15
CA GLN A 75 9.79 1.64 13.19
C GLN A 75 10.43 2.01 11.83
N PRO A 76 11.67 2.53 11.81
CA PRO A 76 12.34 2.90 10.56
C PRO A 76 12.37 1.76 9.54
N ASP A 77 12.75 0.55 9.97
CA ASP A 77 12.82 -0.62 9.08
C ASP A 77 11.45 -0.97 8.46
N LEU A 78 10.36 -0.78 9.21
CA LEU A 78 9.01 -1.01 8.71
C LEU A 78 8.57 0.11 7.75
N ALA A 79 8.97 1.35 7.99
CA ALA A 79 8.72 2.44 7.06
C ALA A 79 9.46 2.24 5.73
N ASP A 80 10.71 1.76 5.79
CA ASP A 80 11.50 1.44 4.60
C ASP A 80 10.90 0.26 3.81
N LEU A 81 10.36 -0.74 4.53
CA LEU A 81 9.65 -1.87 3.92
C LEU A 81 8.34 -1.45 3.23
N LEU A 82 7.55 -0.56 3.85
CA LEU A 82 6.23 -0.18 3.35
C LEU A 82 6.28 0.97 2.34
N GLY A 83 7.30 1.83 2.38
CA GLY A 83 7.46 2.97 1.49
C GLY A 83 7.32 2.65 -0.01
N PRO A 84 7.91 1.55 -0.53
CA PRO A 84 7.73 1.12 -1.92
C PRO A 84 6.28 0.86 -2.33
N ALA A 85 5.39 0.47 -1.41
CA ALA A 85 3.98 0.20 -1.72
C ALA A 85 3.25 1.44 -2.26
N ALA A 86 3.66 2.65 -1.82
CA ALA A 86 3.16 3.90 -2.38
C ALA A 86 3.50 4.08 -3.86
N GLY A 87 4.69 3.63 -4.28
CA GLY A 87 5.11 3.66 -5.67
C GLY A 87 4.29 2.70 -6.53
N LEU A 88 4.11 1.46 -6.06
CA LEU A 88 3.30 0.47 -6.76
C LEU A 88 1.84 0.92 -6.91
N ARG A 89 1.24 1.51 -5.86
CA ARG A 89 -0.09 2.11 -5.93
C ARG A 89 -0.17 3.17 -7.02
N ASN A 90 0.84 4.03 -7.17
CA ASN A 90 0.83 5.07 -8.20
C ASN A 90 0.86 4.50 -9.62
N VAL A 91 1.55 3.39 -9.84
CA VAL A 91 1.56 2.66 -11.13
C VAL A 91 0.18 2.10 -11.42
N ILE A 92 -0.43 1.41 -10.45
CA ILE A 92 -1.77 0.81 -10.59
C ILE A 92 -2.84 1.88 -10.85
N THR A 93 -2.87 2.96 -10.05
CA THR A 93 -3.94 3.96 -10.11
C THR A 93 -3.93 4.79 -11.40
N HIS A 94 -2.75 5.13 -11.91
CA HIS A 94 -2.65 6.08 -13.02
C HIS A 94 -2.41 5.44 -14.39
N ASP A 95 -2.25 4.11 -14.45
CA ASP A 95 -2.13 3.34 -15.70
C ASP A 95 -1.03 3.88 -16.65
N TYR A 96 -0.03 4.59 -16.10
CA TYR A 96 1.05 5.20 -16.88
C TYR A 96 2.01 4.15 -17.46
N LEU A 97 1.98 2.93 -16.92
CA LEU A 97 2.78 1.76 -17.28
C LEU A 97 1.92 0.51 -17.03
N ASP A 98 2.14 -0.55 -17.79
CA ASP A 98 1.58 -1.87 -17.47
C ASP A 98 1.97 -2.27 -16.05
N THR A 99 0.98 -2.57 -15.20
CA THR A 99 1.22 -3.06 -13.84
C THR A 99 2.01 -4.36 -13.89
N ASP A 100 3.19 -4.37 -13.26
CA ASP A 100 3.95 -5.60 -13.03
C ASP A 100 3.22 -6.48 -12.00
N LEU A 101 2.52 -7.49 -12.49
CA LEU A 101 1.73 -8.41 -11.67
C LEU A 101 2.60 -9.28 -10.75
N ALA A 102 3.88 -9.47 -11.06
CA ALA A 102 4.80 -10.18 -10.17
C ALA A 102 5.16 -9.31 -8.96
N LEU A 103 5.36 -8.01 -9.16
CA LEU A 103 5.54 -7.07 -8.05
C LEU A 103 4.28 -6.95 -7.19
N LEU A 104 3.09 -6.91 -7.79
CA LEU A 104 1.84 -6.90 -7.03
C LEU A 104 1.67 -8.18 -6.21
N ALA A 105 1.84 -9.36 -6.83
CA ALA A 105 1.77 -10.63 -6.14
C ALA A 105 2.78 -10.73 -4.98
N ALA A 106 4.03 -10.31 -5.21
CA ALA A 106 5.04 -10.27 -4.16
C ALA A 106 4.64 -9.33 -3.00
N GLY A 107 4.11 -8.14 -3.32
CA GLY A 107 3.72 -7.15 -2.33
C GLY A 107 2.53 -7.54 -1.46
N VAL A 108 1.57 -8.31 -1.99
CA VAL A 108 0.38 -8.74 -1.22
C VAL A 108 0.60 -10.07 -0.47
N ASN A 109 1.60 -10.86 -0.89
CA ASN A 109 1.93 -12.14 -0.24
C ASN A 109 2.93 -12.01 0.93
N ALA A 110 3.56 -10.83 1.10
CA ALA A 110 4.57 -10.54 2.13
C ALA A 110 3.95 -10.33 3.52
#